data_AF-A0A4Y3FZ08-F1
#
_entry.id   AF-A0A4Y3FZ08-F1
#
_cell.length_a   1.000
_cell.length_b   1.000
_cell.length_c   1.000
_cell.angle_alpha   90.00
_cell.angle_beta   90.00
_cell.angle_gamma   90.00
#
_symmetry.space_group_name_H-M   'P 1'
#
loop_
_entity.id
_entity.type
_entity.pdbx_description
1 polymer ?
#
loop_
_entity_poly.entity_id
_entity_poly.type
_entity_poly.pdbx_seq_one_letter_code
_entity_poly.pdbx_strand_id
1 'polypeptide(L)'
;MGVIGDSRVYEILKKLSEQNVKPHIIFMVLRLHEDEKLHRGIELVSKGFEATDVYNTIELLVVKGDLTRYGKRTKITDKGRTILKLIGEIIVIAETIVIE
;
A
#
# COMPACT_ATOMS: atom_id res chain seq x y z
N MET A 1 7.82 22.58 7.22
CA MET A 1 7.05 21.41 6.75
C MET A 1 5.64 21.58 7.29
N GLY A 2 4.63 21.64 6.41
CA GLY A 2 3.25 21.96 6.82
C GLY A 2 2.58 20.78 7.50
N VAL A 3 1.94 21.03 8.64
CA VAL A 3 1.11 20.06 9.37
C VAL A 3 0.00 19.58 8.44
N ILE A 4 -0.01 18.29 8.12
CA ILE A 4 -1.12 17.68 7.38
C ILE A 4 -2.28 17.58 8.36
N GLY A 5 -3.36 18.33 8.12
CA GLY A 5 -4.50 18.39 9.04
C GLY A 5 -5.31 17.08 9.08
N ASP A 6 -5.89 16.79 10.25
CA ASP A 6 -6.63 15.55 10.57
C ASP A 6 -7.75 15.21 9.57
N SER A 7 -8.40 16.24 9.01
CA SER A 7 -9.42 16.08 7.96
C SER A 7 -8.86 15.40 6.70
N ARG A 8 -7.61 15.67 6.35
CA ARG A 8 -6.93 15.03 5.21
C ARG A 8 -6.54 13.59 5.52
N VAL A 9 -6.11 13.30 6.75
CA VAL A 9 -5.83 11.92 7.20
C VAL A 9 -7.10 11.08 7.18
N TYR A 10 -8.19 11.61 7.74
CA TYR A 10 -9.51 10.97 7.74
C TYR A 10 -9.98 10.64 6.32
N GLU A 11 -9.91 11.59 5.38
CA GLU A 11 -10.32 11.36 3.99
C GLU A 11 -9.48 10.28 3.29
N ILE A 12 -8.17 10.19 3.58
CA ILE A 12 -7.32 9.16 2.99
C ILE A 12 -7.59 7.80 3.63
N LEU A 13 -7.73 7.72 4.95
CA LEU A 13 -8.09 6.49 5.67
C LEU A 13 -9.45 5.96 5.23
N LYS A 14 -10.45 6.84 5.07
CA LYS A 14 -11.78 6.51 4.56
C LYS A 14 -11.70 5.90 3.15
N LYS A 15 -10.97 6.54 2.23
CA LYS A 15 -10.77 6.02 0.86
C LYS A 15 -10.06 4.68 0.80
N LEU A 16 -9.23 4.35 1.78
CA LEU A 16 -8.55 3.05 1.88
C LEU A 16 -9.49 2.00 2.51
N SER A 17 -10.23 2.36 3.55
CA SER A 17 -11.25 1.52 4.20
C SER A 17 -12.36 1.08 3.24
N GLU A 18 -12.80 1.97 2.36
CA GLU A 18 -13.85 1.69 1.37
C GLU A 18 -13.43 0.64 0.32
N GLN A 19 -12.14 0.28 0.25
CA GLN A 19 -11.63 -0.70 -0.73
C GLN A 19 -11.75 -2.15 -0.26
N ASN A 20 -12.32 -2.39 0.93
CA ASN A 20 -12.47 -3.73 1.53
C ASN A 20 -11.14 -4.51 1.66
N VAL A 21 -10.02 -3.78 1.68
CA VAL A 21 -8.67 -4.32 1.81
C VAL A 21 -7.97 -3.60 2.95
N LYS A 22 -7.24 -4.37 3.73
CA LYS A 22 -6.47 -3.90 4.88
C LYS A 22 -5.38 -2.92 4.42
N PRO A 23 -5.40 -1.64 4.87
CA PRO A 23 -4.44 -0.63 4.44
C PRO A 23 -2.97 -1.03 4.68
N HIS A 24 -2.69 -1.77 5.76
CA HIS A 24 -1.35 -2.28 6.05
C HIS A 24 -0.86 -3.31 5.02
N ILE A 25 -1.74 -4.11 4.41
CA ILE A 25 -1.35 -5.05 3.35
C ILE A 25 -1.07 -4.29 2.05
N ILE A 26 -1.87 -3.27 1.72
CA ILE A 26 -1.60 -2.37 0.58
C ILE A 26 -0.21 -1.73 0.74
N PHE A 27 0.09 -1.22 1.94
CA PHE A 27 1.41 -0.67 2.24
C PHE A 27 2.52 -1.68 1.99
N MET A 28 2.44 -2.87 2.55
CA MET A 28 3.48 -3.88 2.42
C MET A 28 3.66 -4.35 0.98
N VAL A 29 2.56 -4.51 0.23
CA VAL A 29 2.61 -4.84 -1.19
C VAL A 29 3.28 -3.73 -1.99
N LEU A 30 2.87 -2.47 -1.84
CA LEU A 30 3.49 -1.37 -2.58
C LEU A 30 4.96 -1.16 -2.16
N ARG A 31 5.27 -1.29 -0.87
CA ARG A 31 6.63 -1.16 -0.33
C ARG A 31 7.58 -2.22 -0.88
N LEU A 32 7.11 -3.45 -1.07
CA LEU A 32 7.89 -4.51 -1.72
C LEU A 32 8.37 -4.08 -3.11
N HIS A 33 7.54 -3.33 -3.84
CA HIS A 33 7.79 -2.94 -5.23
C HIS A 33 8.44 -1.55 -5.38
N GLU A 34 8.83 -0.90 -4.29
CA GLU A 34 9.37 0.47 -4.31
C GLU A 34 10.69 0.57 -5.09
N ASP A 35 11.50 -0.48 -5.12
CA ASP A 35 12.78 -0.52 -5.84
C ASP A 35 12.62 -0.65 -7.36
N GLU A 36 11.38 -0.59 -7.85
CA GLU A 36 10.97 -0.70 -9.25
C GLU A 36 11.32 -2.03 -9.93
N LYS A 37 11.69 -3.06 -9.18
CA LYS A 37 11.92 -4.39 -9.73
C LYS A 37 10.63 -5.18 -9.82
N LEU A 38 10.74 -6.34 -10.45
CA LEU A 38 9.66 -7.29 -10.59
C LEU A 38 9.63 -8.23 -9.39
N HIS A 39 8.56 -8.15 -8.60
CA HIS A 39 8.40 -8.99 -7.41
C HIS A 39 7.24 -9.97 -7.53
N ARG A 40 7.26 -10.99 -6.70
CA ARG A 40 6.16 -11.97 -6.55
C ARG A 40 5.55 -11.84 -5.16
N GLY A 41 4.23 -12.02 -5.08
CA GLY A 41 3.52 -12.06 -3.79
C GLY A 41 4.08 -13.08 -2.79
N ILE A 42 4.69 -14.17 -3.28
CA ILE A 42 5.34 -15.20 -2.44
C ILE A 42 6.43 -14.64 -1.54
N GLU A 43 7.05 -13.51 -1.89
CA GLU A 43 8.08 -12.84 -1.07
C GLU A 43 7.52 -12.24 0.22
N LEU A 44 6.23 -11.88 0.24
CA LEU A 44 5.53 -11.49 1.47
C LEU A 44 4.97 -12.71 2.18
N VAL A 45 4.42 -13.68 1.45
CA VAL A 45 3.91 -14.92 2.08
C VAL A 45 5.02 -15.65 2.83
N SER A 46 6.24 -15.71 2.29
CA SER A 46 7.40 -16.32 2.96
C SER A 46 7.85 -15.57 4.22
N LYS A 47 7.43 -14.32 4.41
CA LYS A 47 7.64 -13.52 5.61
C LYS A 47 6.48 -13.64 6.62
N GLY A 48 5.53 -14.54 6.39
CA GLY A 48 4.42 -14.82 7.30
C GLY A 48 3.13 -14.03 7.05
N PHE A 49 3.03 -13.28 5.95
CA PHE A 49 1.80 -12.60 5.58
C PHE A 49 0.77 -13.61 5.03
N GLU A 50 -0.51 -13.40 5.35
CA GLU A 50 -1.58 -14.29 4.91
C GLU A 50 -1.73 -14.23 3.37
N ALA A 51 -1.74 -15.40 2.75
CA ALA A 51 -1.64 -15.53 1.30
C ALA A 51 -2.84 -14.92 0.56
N THR A 52 -4.04 -15.14 1.08
CA THR A 52 -5.30 -14.63 0.49
C THR A 52 -5.30 -13.10 0.48
N ASP A 53 -4.95 -12.47 1.60
CA ASP A 53 -4.82 -11.03 1.76
C ASP A 53 -3.78 -10.46 0.78
N VAL A 54 -2.59 -11.07 0.69
CA VAL A 54 -1.52 -10.62 -0.22
C VAL A 54 -1.96 -10.72 -1.68
N TYR A 55 -2.46 -11.87 -2.12
CA TYR A 55 -2.80 -12.07 -3.52
C TYR A 55 -4.03 -11.25 -3.94
N ASN A 56 -5.06 -11.15 -3.09
CA ASN A 56 -6.22 -10.30 -3.35
C ASN A 56 -5.81 -8.82 -3.45
N THR A 57 -4.90 -8.37 -2.60
CA THR A 57 -4.37 -7.00 -2.67
C THR A 57 -3.60 -6.77 -3.96
N ILE A 58 -2.75 -7.71 -4.39
CA ILE A 58 -2.03 -7.61 -5.66
C ILE A 58 -3.01 -7.54 -6.84
N GLU A 59 -4.03 -8.40 -6.89
CA GLU A 59 -5.07 -8.35 -7.93
C GLU A 59 -5.77 -6.99 -7.95
N LEU A 60 -6.20 -6.49 -6.79
CA LEU A 60 -6.86 -5.19 -6.68
C LEU A 60 -5.99 -4.06 -7.21
N LEU A 61 -4.71 -4.02 -6.80
CA LEU A 61 -3.79 -2.97 -7.21
C LEU A 61 -3.45 -3.05 -8.71
N VAL A 62 -3.46 -4.24 -9.30
CA VAL A 62 -3.34 -4.41 -10.76
C VAL A 62 -4.58 -3.86 -11.46
N VAL A 63 -5.78 -4.24 -11.02
CA VAL A 63 -7.05 -3.74 -11.60
C VAL A 63 -7.15 -2.22 -11.50
N LYS A 64 -6.66 -1.63 -10.41
CA LYS A 64 -6.64 -0.17 -10.20
C LYS A 64 -5.50 0.55 -10.93
N GLY A 65 -4.57 -0.17 -11.55
CA GLY A 65 -3.43 0.42 -12.25
C GLY A 65 -2.33 0.96 -11.32
N ASP A 66 -2.32 0.55 -10.06
CA ASP A 66 -1.29 0.89 -9.07
C ASP A 66 -0.07 -0.05 -9.21
N LEU A 67 -0.30 -1.26 -9.74
CA LEU A 67 0.71 -2.22 -10.16
C LEU A 67 0.51 -2.60 -11.64
N THR A 68 1.59 -2.95 -12.33
CA THR A 68 1.56 -3.59 -13.65
C THR A 68 2.00 -5.04 -13.54
N ARG A 69 1.31 -5.95 -14.24
CA ARG A 69 1.56 -7.39 -14.19
C ARG A 69 2.41 -7.89 -15.37
N TYR A 70 3.38 -8.72 -15.05
CA TYR A 70 4.26 -9.44 -15.98
C TYR A 70 4.29 -10.93 -15.58
N GLY A 71 3.31 -11.68 -16.06
CA GLY A 71 3.08 -13.06 -15.63
C GLY A 71 2.77 -13.14 -14.13
N LYS A 72 3.55 -13.93 -13.37
CA LYS A 72 3.42 -14.04 -11.90
C LYS A 72 4.10 -12.91 -11.12
N ARG A 73 4.75 -11.96 -11.81
CA ARG A 73 5.46 -10.84 -11.20
C ARG A 73 4.69 -9.54 -11.41
N THR A 74 4.87 -8.59 -10.50
CA THR A 74 4.29 -7.24 -10.60
C THR A 74 5.37 -6.19 -10.40
N LYS A 75 5.11 -4.97 -10.87
CA LYS A 75 5.96 -3.77 -10.69
C LYS A 75 5.05 -2.58 -10.34
N ILE A 76 5.52 -1.68 -9.49
CA ILE A 76 4.78 -0.46 -9.13
C ILE A 76 4.69 0.53 -10.30
N THR A 77 3.55 1.22 -10.43
CA THR A 77 3.36 2.32 -11.38
C THR A 77 3.60 3.68 -10.70
N ASP A 78 3.63 4.77 -11.47
CA ASP A 78 3.67 6.13 -10.91
C ASP A 78 2.47 6.43 -10.01
N LYS A 79 1.30 5.90 -10.37
CA LYS A 79 0.10 5.97 -9.55
C LYS A 79 0.28 5.21 -8.22
N GLY A 80 0.79 3.98 -8.29
CA GLY A 80 1.10 3.18 -7.11
C GLY A 80 2.11 3.87 -6.18
N ARG A 81 3.14 4.53 -6.73
CA ARG A 81 4.09 5.35 -5.95
C ARG A 81 3.42 6.49 -5.20
N THR A 82 2.48 7.17 -5.86
CA THR A 82 1.73 8.26 -5.24
C THR A 82 0.91 7.74 -4.05
N ILE A 83 0.28 6.57 -4.20
CA ILE A 83 -0.45 5.91 -3.10
C ILE A 83 0.50 5.49 -1.98
N LEU A 84 1.65 4.88 -2.30
CA LEU A 84 2.66 4.48 -1.31
C LEU A 84 3.13 5.68 -0.48
N LYS A 85 3.40 6.81 -1.15
CA LYS A 85 3.78 8.06 -0.47
C LYS A 85 2.68 8.57 0.45
N LEU A 86 1.42 8.57 0.00
CA LEU A 86 0.28 8.98 0.82
C LEU A 86 0.12 8.09 2.06
N ILE A 87 0.28 6.78 1.91
CA ILE A 87 0.22 5.86 3.06
C ILE A 87 1.39 6.10 4.02
N GLY A 88 2.59 6.34 3.50
CA GLY A 88 3.75 6.71 4.32
C GLY A 88 3.52 8.00 5.11
N GLU A 89 2.93 9.02 4.50
CA GLU A 89 2.55 10.26 5.18
C GLU A 89 1.54 10.01 6.31
N ILE A 90 0.56 9.12 6.12
CA ILE A 90 -0.40 8.74 7.17
C ILE A 90 0.31 8.03 8.33
N ILE A 91 1.21 7.08 8.06
CA ILE A 91 1.93 6.34 9.10
C ILE A 91 2.72 7.30 9.99
N VAL A 92 3.45 8.25 9.39
CA VAL A 92 4.20 9.27 10.13
C VAL A 92 3.27 10.09 11.04
N ILE A 93 2.09 10.49 10.56
CA ILE A 93 1.13 11.24 11.38
C ILE A 93 0.60 10.36 12.53
N ALA A 94 0.24 9.11 12.25
CA ALA A 94 -0.25 8.19 13.27
C ALA A 94 0.81 7.92 14.36
N GLU A 95 2.08 7.77 13.99
CA GLU A 95 3.21 7.65 14.92
C GLU A 95 3.36 8.88 15.83
N THR A 96 3.01 10.07 15.33
CA THR A 96 3.05 11.30 16.11
C THR A 96 1.95 11.33 17.18
N ILE A 97 0.79 10.73 16.91
CA ILE A 97 -0.37 10.68 17.82
C ILE A 97 -0.17 9.65 18.95
N VAL A 98 0.50 8.53 18.67
CA VAL A 98 0.68 7.43 19.65
C VAL A 98 1.73 7.77 20.73
N ILE A 99 2.54 8.80 20.54
CA ILE A 99 3.61 9.21 21.46
C ILE A 99 3.15 10.34 22.43
N GLU A 100 1.89 10.80 22.35
CA GLU A 100 1.30 11.74 23.33
C GLU A 100 0.38 11.06 24.36
#